data_AF-A0A7C6Z2K0-F1
#
_entry.id   AF-A0A7C6Z2K0-F1
#
_cell.length_a   1.000
_cell.length_b   1.000
_cell.length_c   1.000
_cell.angle_alpha   90.00
_cell.angle_beta   90.00
_cell.angle_gamma   90.00
#
_symmetry.space_group_name_H-M   'P 1'
#
loop_
_entity.id
_entity.type
_entity.pdbx_description
1 polymer ?
#
loop_
_entity_poly.entity_id
_entity_poly.type
_entity_poly.pdbx_seq_one_letter_code
_entity_poly.pdbx_strand_id
1 'polypeptide(L)'
;ILLASCCCSGAASVGASQDAIEALGHYGMNLGYAYQIIDDILDFTGNPQVTGKPVAADLINGYITLPVIYLLDKPLYGPWAREILQTQNLSPADVQKIIQALISSEALDEAFTTALHCAQTAIQALSSLPPSPSKTFLINLTHTILYRNS
;
A
#
# COMPACT_ATOMS: atom_id res chain seq x y z
N ILE A 1 -5.56 -10.34 1.80
CA ILE A 1 -6.45 -11.49 2.16
C ILE A 1 -7.80 -11.38 1.47
N LEU A 2 -8.63 -10.37 1.74
CA LEU A 2 -9.98 -10.27 1.14
C LEU A 2 -9.98 -10.26 -0.40
N LEU A 3 -9.12 -9.45 -1.03
CA LEU A 3 -9.03 -9.40 -2.50
C LEU A 3 -8.60 -10.74 -3.11
N ALA A 4 -7.66 -11.44 -2.48
CA ALA A 4 -7.28 -12.81 -2.88
C ALA A 4 -8.49 -13.75 -2.80
N SER A 5 -9.24 -13.73 -1.70
CA SER A 5 -10.44 -14.56 -1.53
C SER A 5 -11.52 -14.25 -2.56
N CYS A 6 -11.75 -12.97 -2.89
CA CYS A 6 -12.69 -12.56 -3.93
C CYS A 6 -12.27 -13.10 -5.31
N CYS A 7 -10.98 -12.96 -5.66
CA CYS A 7 -10.43 -13.45 -6.92
C CYS A 7 -10.54 -14.98 -7.03
N CYS A 8 -10.16 -15.72 -5.99
CA CYS A 8 -10.28 -17.18 -5.95
C CYS A 8 -11.74 -17.63 -6.07
N SER A 9 -12.66 -16.99 -5.32
CA SER A 9 -14.08 -17.36 -5.32
C SER A 9 -14.74 -17.08 -6.66
N GLY A 10 -14.39 -15.95 -7.29
CA GLY A 10 -14.86 -15.62 -8.65
C GLY A 10 -14.45 -16.69 -9.66
N ALA A 11 -13.19 -17.12 -9.63
CA ALA A 11 -12.67 -18.16 -10.52
C ALA A 11 -13.30 -19.54 -10.24
N ALA A 12 -13.43 -19.91 -8.97
CA ALA A 12 -14.01 -21.19 -8.58
C ALA A 12 -15.49 -21.30 -8.97
N SER A 13 -16.25 -20.19 -8.91
CA SER A 13 -17.68 -20.20 -9.22
C SER A 13 -18.02 -20.55 -10.67
N VAL A 14 -17.05 -20.39 -11.58
CA VAL A 14 -17.18 -20.76 -13.01
C VAL A 14 -16.45 -22.05 -13.37
N GLY A 15 -15.94 -22.80 -12.36
CA GLY A 15 -15.23 -24.05 -12.58
C GLY A 15 -13.86 -23.89 -13.25
N ALA A 16 -13.16 -22.78 -12.99
CA ALA A 16 -11.80 -22.58 -13.50
C ALA A 16 -10.83 -23.67 -12.99
N SER A 17 -9.72 -23.87 -13.70
CA SER A 17 -8.68 -24.79 -13.25
C SER A 17 -8.04 -24.32 -11.93
N GLN A 18 -7.48 -25.26 -11.17
CA GLN A 18 -6.78 -24.95 -9.92
C GLN A 18 -5.64 -23.93 -10.15
N ASP A 19 -4.85 -24.11 -11.21
CA ASP A 19 -3.78 -23.16 -11.59
C ASP A 19 -4.30 -21.75 -11.82
N ALA A 20 -5.49 -21.60 -12.43
CA ALA A 20 -6.09 -20.30 -12.68
C ALA A 20 -6.63 -19.66 -11.38
N ILE A 21 -7.19 -20.47 -10.47
CA ILE A 21 -7.64 -20.01 -9.15
C ILE A 21 -6.43 -19.50 -8.35
N GLU A 22 -5.33 -20.25 -8.33
CA GLU A 22 -4.10 -19.86 -7.63
C GLU A 22 -3.45 -18.60 -8.22
N ALA A 23 -3.36 -18.52 -9.55
CA ALA A 23 -2.90 -17.33 -10.26
C ALA A 23 -3.71 -16.07 -9.87
N LEU A 24 -5.04 -16.20 -9.84
CA LEU A 24 -5.94 -15.11 -9.45
C LEU A 24 -5.86 -14.78 -7.95
N GLY A 25 -5.61 -15.78 -7.10
CA GLY A 25 -5.33 -15.59 -5.68
C GLY A 25 -4.05 -14.79 -5.43
N HIS A 26 -2.97 -15.16 -6.11
CA HIS A 26 -1.69 -14.43 -6.05
C HIS A 26 -1.82 -13.00 -6.59
N TYR A 27 -2.56 -12.81 -7.69
CA TYR A 27 -2.92 -11.49 -8.19
C TYR A 27 -3.64 -10.67 -7.12
N GLY A 28 -4.75 -11.19 -6.57
CA GLY A 28 -5.56 -10.47 -5.60
C GLY A 28 -4.81 -10.15 -4.30
N MET A 29 -3.89 -11.02 -3.88
CA MET A 29 -3.06 -10.76 -2.69
C MET A 29 -2.12 -9.58 -2.91
N ASN A 30 -1.35 -9.61 -4.00
CA ASN A 30 -0.36 -8.58 -4.30
C ASN A 30 -1.00 -7.24 -4.68
N LEU A 31 -2.14 -7.27 -5.38
CA LEU A 31 -2.97 -6.08 -5.60
C LEU A 31 -3.38 -5.44 -4.28
N GLY A 32 -3.80 -6.25 -3.30
CA GLY A 32 -4.19 -5.76 -1.98
C GLY A 32 -3.03 -5.15 -1.20
N TYR A 33 -1.83 -5.74 -1.29
CA TYR A 33 -0.64 -5.13 -0.69
C TYR A 33 -0.28 -3.79 -1.34
N ALA A 34 -0.26 -3.73 -2.68
CA ALA A 34 -0.02 -2.47 -3.37
C ALA A 34 -1.06 -1.40 -2.98
N TYR A 35 -2.34 -1.78 -2.92
CA TYR A 35 -3.42 -0.86 -2.53
C TYR A 35 -3.23 -0.30 -1.12
N GLN A 36 -2.93 -1.17 -0.14
CA GLN A 36 -2.74 -0.75 1.26
C GLN A 36 -1.54 0.17 1.40
N ILE A 37 -0.40 -0.17 0.78
CA ILE A 37 0.81 0.66 0.86
C ILE A 37 0.55 2.05 0.25
N ILE A 38 -0.17 2.12 -0.87
CA ILE A 38 -0.56 3.42 -1.45
C ILE A 38 -1.52 4.18 -0.51
N ASP A 39 -2.44 3.50 0.18
CA ASP A 39 -3.30 4.12 1.20
C ASP A 39 -2.46 4.74 2.32
N ASP A 40 -1.50 3.98 2.85
CA ASP A 40 -0.59 4.43 3.91
C ASP A 40 0.26 5.64 3.46
N ILE A 41 0.69 5.69 2.18
CA ILE A 41 1.41 6.85 1.63
C ILE A 41 0.49 8.07 1.51
N LEU A 42 -0.76 7.87 1.10
CA LEU A 42 -1.76 8.93 0.97
C LEU A 42 -2.18 9.48 2.33
N ASP A 43 -2.07 8.72 3.42
CA ASP A 43 -2.27 9.25 4.78
C ASP A 43 -1.31 10.42 5.10
N PHE A 44 -0.10 10.42 4.54
CA PHE A 44 0.90 11.47 4.76
C PHE A 44 0.96 12.54 3.67
N THR A 45 0.47 12.24 2.47
CA THR A 45 0.65 13.09 1.28
C THR A 45 -0.65 13.59 0.67
N GLY A 46 -1.78 12.95 1.01
CA GLY A 46 -3.10 13.24 0.45
C GLY A 46 -3.65 14.58 0.91
N ASN A 47 -4.53 15.15 0.10
CA ASN A 47 -5.24 16.37 0.45
C ASN A 47 -6.38 16.04 1.43
N PRO A 48 -6.40 16.59 2.67
CA PRO A 48 -7.47 16.33 3.64
C PRO A 48 -8.89 16.59 3.11
N GLN A 49 -9.05 17.49 2.15
CA GLN A 49 -10.34 17.78 1.54
C GLN A 49 -10.85 16.66 0.63
N VAL A 50 -9.96 15.81 0.12
CA VAL A 50 -10.28 14.71 -0.78
C VAL A 50 -10.27 13.38 -0.02
N THR A 51 -9.34 13.19 0.93
CA THR A 51 -9.25 11.98 1.76
C THR A 51 -10.33 11.93 2.84
N GLY A 52 -10.91 13.08 3.20
CA GLY A 52 -11.94 13.19 4.24
C GLY A 52 -11.42 12.92 5.66
N LYS A 53 -10.11 12.84 5.85
CA LYS A 53 -9.44 12.60 7.13
C LYS A 53 -8.27 13.58 7.34
N PRO A 54 -7.86 13.85 8.60
CA PRO A 54 -6.65 14.61 8.86
C PRO A 54 -5.42 13.94 8.25
N VAL A 55 -4.40 14.71 7.85
CA VAL A 55 -3.09 14.16 7.48
C VAL A 55 -2.50 13.41 8.67
N ALA A 56 -1.83 12.29 8.41
CA ALA A 56 -1.18 11.43 9.38
C ALA A 56 -2.18 10.85 10.41
N ALA A 57 -3.39 10.52 9.98
CA ALA A 57 -4.41 9.96 10.86
C ALA A 57 -3.96 8.62 11.44
N ASP A 58 -3.25 7.80 10.66
CA ASP A 58 -2.76 6.51 11.15
C ASP A 58 -1.72 6.69 12.24
N LEU A 59 -0.78 7.61 12.05
CA LEU A 59 0.23 7.97 13.03
C LEU A 59 -0.40 8.51 14.33
N ILE A 60 -1.40 9.39 14.23
CA ILE A 60 -2.11 9.95 15.40
C ILE A 60 -2.81 8.85 16.20
N ASN A 61 -3.34 7.84 15.52
CA ASN A 61 -3.98 6.69 16.16
C ASN A 61 -2.98 5.63 16.66
N GLY A 62 -1.67 5.87 16.50
CA GLY A 62 -0.60 4.98 16.95
C GLY A 62 -0.33 3.80 16.00
N TYR A 63 -0.84 3.83 14.78
CA TYR A 63 -0.53 2.82 13.77
C TYR A 63 0.81 3.14 13.10
N ILE A 64 1.71 2.17 13.12
CA ILE A 64 3.01 2.25 12.45
C ILE A 64 2.90 1.51 11.12
N THR A 65 2.82 2.28 10.03
CA THR A 65 2.71 1.78 8.66
C THR A 65 4.07 1.74 7.95
N LEU A 66 4.10 1.18 6.74
CA LEU A 66 5.35 0.93 6.02
C LEU A 66 6.23 2.19 5.80
N PRO A 67 5.69 3.38 5.45
CA PRO A 67 6.50 4.60 5.39
C PRO A 67 7.24 4.92 6.70
N VAL A 68 6.58 4.72 7.84
CA VAL A 68 7.17 4.98 9.15
C VAL A 68 8.23 3.93 9.50
N ILE A 69 8.03 2.67 9.09
CA ILE A 69 9.06 1.62 9.25
C ILE A 69 10.32 2.02 8.49
N TYR A 70 10.20 2.44 7.21
CA TYR A 70 11.35 2.93 6.45
C TYR A 70 12.01 4.14 7.09
N LEU A 71 11.23 5.10 7.61
CA LEU A 71 11.79 6.23 8.36
C LEU A 71 12.64 5.78 9.56
N LEU A 72 12.16 4.77 10.29
CA LEU A 72 12.82 4.28 11.50
C LEU A 72 14.14 3.57 11.22
N ASP A 73 14.35 3.08 10.00
CA ASP A 73 15.61 2.49 9.55
C ASP A 73 16.63 3.54 9.09
N LYS A 74 16.23 4.81 8.92
CA LYS A 74 17.13 5.88 8.50
C LYS A 74 18.05 6.31 9.64
N PRO A 75 19.38 6.27 9.49
CA PRO A 75 20.31 6.61 10.58
C PRO A 75 20.13 8.02 11.15
N LEU A 76 19.77 8.99 10.32
CA LEU A 76 19.60 10.39 10.73
C LEU A 76 18.25 10.64 11.43
N TYR A 77 17.22 9.87 11.09
CA TYR A 77 15.84 10.14 11.51
C TYR A 77 15.34 9.13 12.56
N GLY A 78 15.69 7.86 12.39
CA GLY A 78 15.21 6.74 13.18
C GLY A 78 15.40 6.86 14.69
N PRO A 79 16.58 7.27 15.22
CA PRO A 79 16.79 7.36 16.66
C PRO A 79 15.78 8.27 17.36
N TRP A 80 15.64 9.53 16.91
CA TRP A 80 14.72 10.47 17.54
C TRP A 80 13.27 10.21 17.14
N ALA A 81 12.99 9.67 15.95
CA ALA A 81 11.64 9.32 15.54
C ALA A 81 11.09 8.22 16.46
N ARG A 82 11.92 7.23 16.82
CA ARG A 82 11.57 6.18 17.77
C ARG A 82 11.23 6.72 19.15
N GLU A 83 12.00 7.68 19.66
CA GLU A 83 11.72 8.34 20.95
C GLU A 83 10.36 9.03 20.94
N ILE A 84 10.05 9.77 19.86
CA ILE A 84 8.75 10.43 19.69
C ILE A 84 7.60 9.40 19.65
N LEU A 85 7.74 8.35 18.84
CA LEU A 85 6.69 7.32 18.66
C LEU A 85 6.44 6.47 19.90
N GLN A 86 7.37 6.44 20.87
CA GLN A 86 7.16 5.78 22.17
C GLN A 86 6.30 6.61 23.13
N THR A 87 6.06 7.89 22.83
CA THR A 87 5.17 8.73 23.64
C THR A 87 3.71 8.40 23.34
N GLN A 88 2.88 8.24 24.39
CA GLN A 88 1.46 7.88 24.22
C GLN A 88 0.60 9.00 23.65
N ASN A 89 1.05 10.26 23.73
CA ASN A 89 0.32 11.44 23.28
C ASN A 89 1.22 12.31 22.39
N LEU A 90 1.23 12.01 21.09
CA LEU A 90 1.95 12.82 20.11
C LEU A 90 1.36 14.22 20.05
N SER A 91 2.19 15.25 20.26
CA SER A 91 1.75 16.62 20.04
C SER A 91 1.63 16.93 18.55
N PRO A 92 0.87 17.96 18.13
CA PRO A 92 0.83 18.39 16.74
C PRO A 92 2.21 18.72 16.16
N ALA A 93 3.13 19.22 17.00
CA ALA A 93 4.50 19.51 16.60
C ALA A 93 5.31 18.23 16.34
N ASP A 94 5.10 17.19 17.14
CA ASP A 94 5.73 15.87 16.94
C ASP A 94 5.28 15.23 15.63
N VAL A 95 3.97 15.25 15.38
CA VAL A 95 3.37 14.76 14.12
C VAL A 95 3.97 15.49 12.93
N GLN A 96 4.01 16.83 12.98
CA GLN A 96 4.60 17.63 11.89
C GLN A 96 6.07 17.32 11.67
N LYS A 97 6.84 17.09 12.74
CA LYS A 97 8.26 16.72 12.66
C LYS A 97 8.46 15.36 11.99
N ILE A 98 7.63 14.36 12.32
CA ILE A 98 7.65 13.05 11.67
C ILE A 98 7.29 13.16 10.18
N ILE A 99 6.24 13.93 9.84
CA ILE A 99 5.85 14.16 8.44
C ILE A 99 7.00 14.78 7.64
N GLN A 100 7.65 15.82 8.16
CA GLN A 100 8.79 16.42 7.46
C GLN A 100 9.95 15.44 7.27
N ALA A 101 10.19 14.57 8.25
CA ALA A 101 11.22 13.55 8.14
C ALA A 101 10.86 12.48 7.12
N LEU A 102 9.60 12.04 7.03
CA LEU A 102 9.13 11.13 5.98
C LEU A 102 9.40 11.71 4.58
N ILE A 103 9.08 12.99 4.38
CA ILE A 103 9.29 13.70 3.10
C ILE A 103 10.78 13.86 2.79
N SER A 104 11.61 14.15 3.81
CA SER A 104 13.02 14.48 3.60
C SER A 104 13.94 13.25 3.54
N SER A 105 13.45 12.07 3.90
CA SER A 105 14.27 10.86 4.08
C SER A 105 14.15 9.83 2.96
N GLU A 106 13.37 10.11 1.92
CA GLU A 106 13.01 9.16 0.85
C GLU A 106 12.17 7.94 1.32
N ALA A 107 11.76 7.91 2.59
CA ALA A 107 10.99 6.78 3.14
C ALA A 107 9.64 6.57 2.42
N LEU A 108 9.01 7.66 1.95
CA LEU A 108 7.80 7.60 1.13
C LEU A 108 8.07 6.97 -0.25
N ASP A 109 9.21 7.27 -0.87
CA ASP A 109 9.61 6.72 -2.16
C ASP A 109 9.97 5.23 -2.07
N GLU A 110 10.56 4.79 -0.96
CA GLU A 110 10.81 3.37 -0.68
C GLU A 110 9.50 2.58 -0.47
N ALA A 111 8.55 3.16 0.27
CA ALA A 111 7.21 2.58 0.40
C ALA A 111 6.55 2.48 -0.98
N PHE A 112 6.64 3.53 -1.80
CA PHE A 112 6.09 3.51 -3.16
C PHE A 112 6.76 2.44 -4.04
N THR A 113 8.07 2.29 -3.94
CA THR A 113 8.83 1.24 -4.66
C THR A 113 8.36 -0.15 -4.26
N THR A 114 8.03 -0.36 -2.98
CA THR A 114 7.45 -1.62 -2.50
C THR A 114 6.05 -1.85 -3.08
N ALA A 115 5.20 -0.82 -3.11
CA ALA A 115 3.89 -0.91 -3.76
C ALA A 115 4.01 -1.25 -5.26
N LEU A 116 4.98 -0.65 -5.95
CA LEU A 116 5.28 -0.93 -7.36
C LEU A 116 5.69 -2.39 -7.56
N HIS A 117 6.55 -2.92 -6.68
CA HIS A 117 6.97 -4.32 -6.73
C HIS A 117 5.79 -5.28 -6.51
N CYS A 118 4.91 -4.99 -5.55
CA CYS A 118 3.67 -5.75 -5.35
C CYS A 118 2.78 -5.70 -6.61
N ALA A 119 2.56 -4.52 -7.19
CA ALA A 119 1.77 -4.37 -8.41
C ALA A 119 2.35 -5.17 -9.60
N GLN A 120 3.66 -5.13 -9.79
CA GLN A 120 4.35 -5.94 -10.81
C GLN A 120 4.16 -7.43 -10.56
N THR A 121 4.30 -7.88 -9.32
CA THR A 121 4.08 -9.27 -8.92
C THR A 121 2.64 -9.70 -9.17
N ALA A 122 1.66 -8.83 -8.92
CA ALA A 122 0.26 -9.08 -9.24
C ALA A 122 0.05 -9.30 -10.75
N ILE A 123 0.58 -8.41 -11.58
CA ILE A 123 0.49 -8.52 -13.04
C ILE A 123 1.16 -9.80 -13.55
N GLN A 124 2.33 -10.15 -13.00
CA GLN A 124 3.05 -11.37 -13.35
C GLN A 124 2.26 -12.63 -13.00
N ALA A 125 1.51 -12.63 -11.90
CA ALA A 125 0.64 -13.75 -11.52
C ALA A 125 -0.44 -14.04 -12.57
N LEU A 126 -0.85 -13.05 -13.37
CA LEU A 126 -1.82 -13.23 -14.46
C LEU A 126 -1.20 -13.80 -15.74
N SER A 127 0.13 -13.96 -15.82
CA SER A 127 0.84 -14.30 -17.07
C SER A 127 0.35 -15.60 -17.71
N SER A 128 0.06 -16.62 -16.91
CA SER A 128 -0.42 -17.95 -17.35
C SER A 128 -1.87 -17.97 -17.85
N LEU A 129 -2.68 -16.93 -17.55
CA LEU A 129 -4.07 -16.86 -18.01
C LEU A 129 -4.14 -16.49 -19.50
N PRO A 130 -5.11 -17.01 -20.27
CA PRO A 130 -5.28 -16.64 -21.67
C PRO A 130 -5.59 -15.13 -21.83
N PRO A 131 -5.16 -14.50 -22.94
CA PRO A 131 -5.54 -13.13 -23.25
C PRO A 131 -7.07 -12.97 -23.29
N SER A 132 -7.59 -11.98 -22.59
CA SER A 132 -9.02 -11.69 -22.52
C SER A 132 -9.25 -10.23 -22.12
N PRO A 133 -10.44 -9.65 -22.42
CA PRO A 133 -10.80 -8.33 -21.91
C PRO A 133 -10.70 -8.23 -20.38
N SER A 134 -11.05 -9.31 -19.66
CA SER A 134 -10.94 -9.39 -18.20
C SER A 134 -9.49 -9.34 -17.73
N LYS A 135 -8.57 -10.09 -18.35
CA LYS A 135 -7.13 -10.02 -18.02
C LYS A 135 -6.59 -8.61 -18.23
N THR A 136 -6.91 -7.98 -19.35
CA THR A 136 -6.52 -6.59 -19.64
C THR A 136 -7.08 -5.61 -18.60
N PHE A 137 -8.34 -5.79 -18.20
CA PHE A 137 -8.97 -4.97 -17.17
C PHE A 137 -8.24 -5.07 -15.82
N LEU A 138 -7.88 -6.28 -15.38
CA LEU A 138 -7.15 -6.50 -14.12
C LEU A 138 -5.76 -5.85 -14.15
N ILE A 139 -5.04 -5.95 -15.27
CA ILE A 139 -3.75 -5.26 -15.46
C ILE A 139 -3.94 -3.74 -15.35
N ASN A 140 -4.92 -3.18 -16.05
CA ASN A 140 -5.20 -1.75 -16.02
C ASN A 140 -5.59 -1.27 -14.62
N LEU A 141 -6.45 -2.03 -13.92
CA LEU A 141 -6.84 -1.74 -12.53
C LEU A 141 -5.61 -1.67 -11.61
N THR A 142 -4.66 -2.60 -11.79
CA THR A 142 -3.41 -2.63 -11.03
C THR A 142 -2.58 -1.37 -11.25
N HIS A 143 -2.48 -0.90 -12.50
CA HIS A 143 -1.81 0.37 -12.80
C HIS A 143 -2.53 1.58 -12.20
N THR A 144 -3.88 1.61 -12.25
CA THR A 144 -4.66 2.72 -11.70
C THR A 144 -4.46 2.90 -10.20
N ILE A 145 -4.35 1.80 -9.44
CA ILE A 145 -4.17 1.86 -7.99
C ILE A 145 -2.88 2.56 -7.57
N LEU A 146 -1.80 2.43 -8.35
CA LEU A 146 -0.51 3.07 -8.04
C LEU A 146 -0.57 4.60 -8.11
N TYR A 147 -1.44 5.15 -8.95
CA TYR A 147 -1.52 6.60 -9.22
C TYR A 147 -2.88 7.18 -8.84
N ARG A 148 -3.61 6.51 -7.95
CA ARG A 148 -4.90 7.04 -7.49
C ARG A 148 -4.65 8.32 -6.70
N ASN A 149 -5.26 9.41 -7.15
CA ASN A 149 -5.31 10.65 -6.39
C ASN A 149 -6.49 10.53 -5.43
N SER A 150 -6.23 10.65 -4.13
CA SER A 150 -7.24 10.77 -3.08
C SER A 150 -7.07 12.08 -2.34
#